data_AF-A0A355AHN3-F1
#
_entry.id   AF-A0A355AHN3-F1
#
_cell.length_a   1.000
_cell.length_b   1.000
_cell.length_c   1.000
_cell.angle_alpha   90.00
_cell.angle_beta   90.00
_cell.angle_gamma   90.00
#
_symmetry.space_group_name_H-M   'P 1'
#
loop_
_entity.id
_entity.type
_entity.pdbx_description
1 polymer ?
#
loop_
_entity_poly.entity_id
_entity_poly.type
_entity_poly.pdbx_seq_one_letter_code
_entity_poly.pdbx_strand_id
1 'polypeptide(L)'
;MSDEHHPEENPEQPVQQIQHSSATARIPDEIGRGVFATAVVVLHGPNEYTIDFIQSLARPNRVAARIILPPVVANQFVLALEQALEKYRVSFGHLPHQPQPPQPVENPGLGSSDANDGPKGHAATPKEKPQSAGTPHASTPPSNQTNAAQPAPIADIYDNLKLPDDMLGGVYANMASISHTGSEFCFDFIAQFFPRSAVTARVYMAAPRVPELLSSLKRSISAN
;
A
#
# COMPACT_ATOMS: atom_id res chain seq x y z
N MET A 1 -11.25 76.67 6.59
CA MET A 1 -10.29 75.55 6.56
C MET A 1 -11.04 74.36 7.09
N SER A 2 -11.42 73.47 6.17
CA SER A 2 -12.20 72.28 6.45
C SER A 2 -11.19 71.15 6.69
N ASP A 3 -11.03 70.71 7.93
CA ASP A 3 -10.30 69.49 8.21
C ASP A 3 -11.22 68.29 7.94
N GLU A 4 -10.98 67.64 6.80
CA GLU A 4 -11.61 66.39 6.40
C GLU A 4 -11.16 65.26 7.33
N HIS A 5 -12.15 64.64 8.00
CA HIS A 5 -11.98 63.41 8.73
C HIS A 5 -11.87 62.26 7.70
N HIS A 6 -10.67 61.72 7.47
CA HIS A 6 -10.52 60.42 6.84
C HIS A 6 -10.78 59.32 7.88
N PRO A 7 -11.80 58.46 7.72
CA PRO A 7 -11.83 57.20 8.45
C PRO A 7 -10.83 56.26 7.77
N GLU A 8 -9.80 55.84 8.52
CA GLU A 8 -8.97 54.70 8.11
C GLU A 8 -9.88 53.46 7.98
N GLU A 9 -10.08 52.98 6.75
CA GLU A 9 -10.63 51.65 6.50
C GLU A 9 -9.64 50.62 7.05
N ASN A 10 -10.01 49.94 8.13
CA ASN A 10 -9.30 48.77 8.63
C ASN A 10 -9.65 47.56 7.74
N PRO A 11 -8.73 47.00 6.92
CA PRO A 11 -9.05 45.88 6.06
C PRO A 11 -8.58 44.55 6.69
N GLU A 12 -8.73 44.37 8.01
CA GLU A 12 -8.58 43.04 8.62
C GLU A 12 -9.95 42.36 8.70
N GLN A 13 -10.43 41.86 7.55
CA GLN A 13 -11.50 40.85 7.59
C GLN A 13 -10.99 39.65 8.40
N PRO A 14 -11.73 39.16 9.41
CA PRO A 14 -11.28 38.01 10.17
C PRO A 14 -11.25 36.78 9.27
N VAL A 15 -10.06 36.24 9.02
CA VAL A 15 -9.86 34.93 8.41
C VAL A 15 -10.35 33.89 9.42
N GLN A 16 -11.65 33.59 9.42
CA GLN A 16 -12.22 32.65 10.34
C GLN A 16 -11.85 31.23 9.91
N GLN A 17 -11.09 30.53 10.74
CA GLN A 17 -10.77 29.13 10.51
C GLN A 17 -12.06 28.31 10.58
N ILE A 18 -12.52 27.85 9.42
CA ILE A 18 -13.75 27.07 9.31
C ILE A 18 -13.51 25.68 9.90
N GLN A 19 -14.13 25.39 11.05
CA GLN A 19 -14.04 24.10 11.71
C GLN A 19 -15.34 23.31 11.52
N HIS A 20 -15.39 22.47 10.48
CA HIS A 20 -16.50 21.56 10.25
C HIS A 20 -16.21 20.18 10.84
N SER A 21 -17.12 19.64 11.66
CA SER A 21 -17.03 18.24 12.13
C SER A 21 -17.30 17.25 11.00
N SER A 22 -16.68 16.07 11.07
CA SER A 22 -16.94 14.92 10.18
C SER A 22 -18.42 14.55 10.12
N ALA A 23 -19.11 14.61 11.25
CA ALA A 23 -20.54 14.28 11.38
C ALA A 23 -21.45 15.20 10.56
N THR A 24 -20.94 16.37 10.14
CA THR A 24 -21.70 17.34 9.33
C THR A 24 -21.43 17.23 7.84
N ALA A 25 -20.49 16.37 7.42
CA ALA A 25 -20.14 16.18 6.02
C ALA A 25 -21.33 15.61 5.24
N ARG A 26 -21.66 16.24 4.11
CA ARG A 26 -22.67 15.73 3.21
C ARG A 26 -22.09 14.55 2.44
N ILE A 27 -22.91 13.51 2.26
CA ILE A 27 -22.56 12.39 1.40
C ILE A 27 -23.30 12.61 0.07
N PRO A 28 -22.60 12.84 -1.05
CA PRO A 28 -23.22 12.87 -2.37
C PRO A 28 -23.83 11.50 -2.73
N ASP A 29 -24.94 11.50 -3.48
CA ASP A 29 -25.69 10.28 -3.80
C ASP A 29 -24.82 9.23 -4.51
N GLU A 30 -23.97 9.67 -5.44
CA GLU A 30 -23.04 8.81 -6.19
C GLU A 30 -21.96 8.17 -5.32
N ILE A 31 -21.60 8.82 -4.21
CA ILE A 31 -20.61 8.36 -3.23
C ILE A 31 -21.26 7.50 -2.15
N GLY A 32 -22.55 7.68 -1.87
CA GLY A 32 -23.26 7.04 -0.76
C GLY A 32 -23.16 5.52 -0.72
N ARG A 33 -23.16 4.88 -1.90
CA ARG A 33 -22.98 3.42 -2.05
C ARG A 33 -21.57 2.94 -1.69
N GLY A 34 -20.58 3.81 -1.79
CA GLY A 34 -19.17 3.50 -1.67
C GLY A 34 -18.66 2.48 -2.69
N VAL A 35 -17.41 2.05 -2.49
CA VAL A 35 -16.74 1.00 -3.27
C VAL A 35 -16.07 0.00 -2.34
N PHE A 36 -15.96 -1.26 -2.78
CA PHE A 36 -15.24 -2.29 -2.04
C PHE A 36 -13.80 -2.42 -2.51
N ALA A 37 -12.88 -2.49 -1.55
CA ALA A 37 -11.46 -2.67 -1.77
C ALA A 37 -10.97 -4.01 -1.19
N THR A 38 -10.04 -4.61 -1.90
CA THR A 38 -9.43 -5.90 -1.57
C THR A 38 -7.93 -5.80 -1.29
N ALA A 39 -7.29 -4.77 -1.85
CA ALA A 39 -5.88 -4.47 -1.67
C ALA A 39 -5.67 -2.95 -1.74
N VAL A 40 -4.46 -2.52 -1.43
CA VAL A 40 -4.08 -1.11 -1.44
C VAL A 40 -2.65 -0.94 -1.91
N VAL A 41 -2.41 0.08 -2.73
CA VAL A 41 -1.08 0.57 -3.06
C VAL A 41 -0.96 1.98 -2.49
N VAL A 42 0.13 2.24 -1.77
CA VAL A 42 0.41 3.56 -1.21
C VAL A 42 1.66 4.09 -1.89
N LEU A 43 1.52 5.25 -2.52
CA LEU A 43 2.61 6.02 -3.09
C LEU A 43 2.76 7.31 -2.29
N HIS A 44 3.98 7.82 -2.23
CA HIS A 44 4.26 9.11 -1.63
C HIS A 44 5.01 10.01 -2.62
N GLY A 45 4.67 11.28 -2.59
CA GLY A 45 5.43 12.38 -3.17
C GLY A 45 5.85 13.37 -2.07
N PRO A 46 6.55 14.45 -2.44
CA PRO A 46 7.01 15.44 -1.47
C PRO A 46 5.86 16.13 -0.72
N ASN A 47 4.69 16.29 -1.35
CA ASN A 47 3.58 17.09 -0.83
C ASN A 47 2.27 16.31 -0.65
N GLU A 48 2.20 15.08 -1.15
CA GLU A 48 1.00 14.27 -1.09
C GLU A 48 1.30 12.77 -0.98
N TYR A 49 0.36 12.05 -0.39
CA TYR A 49 0.27 10.60 -0.46
C TYR A 49 -0.88 10.23 -1.40
N THR A 50 -0.63 9.26 -2.26
CA THR A 50 -1.65 8.65 -3.10
C THR A 50 -1.96 7.26 -2.55
N ILE A 51 -3.22 7.00 -2.24
CA ILE A 51 -3.72 5.70 -1.79
C ILE A 51 -4.65 5.15 -2.85
N ASP A 52 -4.19 4.12 -3.56
CA ASP A 52 -4.98 3.40 -4.54
C ASP A 52 -5.61 2.18 -3.90
N PHE A 53 -6.93 2.22 -3.72
CA PHE A 53 -7.73 1.09 -3.31
C PHE A 53 -8.05 0.22 -4.52
N ILE A 54 -7.70 -1.06 -4.44
CA ILE A 54 -7.77 -2.00 -5.56
C ILE A 54 -8.89 -3.02 -5.35
N GLN A 55 -9.69 -3.24 -6.38
CA GLN A 55 -10.70 -4.28 -6.45
C GLN A 55 -10.21 -5.42 -7.36
N SER A 56 -10.04 -6.61 -6.79
CA SER A 56 -9.50 -7.80 -7.45
C SER A 56 -10.58 -8.86 -7.69
N LEU A 57 -11.74 -8.47 -8.22
CA LEU A 57 -12.86 -9.41 -8.50
C LEU A 57 -12.64 -10.23 -9.76
N ALA A 58 -12.07 -9.59 -10.79
CA ALA A 58 -11.72 -10.21 -12.07
C ALA A 58 -10.47 -9.53 -12.62
N ARG A 59 -9.67 -10.24 -13.40
CA ARG A 59 -8.51 -9.66 -14.09
C ARG A 59 -8.98 -8.88 -15.34
N PRO A 60 -8.35 -7.74 -15.68
CA PRO A 60 -7.34 -7.05 -14.88
C PRO A 60 -7.94 -6.44 -13.61
N ASN A 61 -7.17 -6.46 -12.53
CA ASN A 61 -7.58 -5.80 -11.28
C ASN A 61 -7.83 -4.32 -11.56
N ARG A 62 -8.72 -3.67 -10.82
CA ARG A 62 -9.08 -2.27 -11.06
C ARG A 62 -8.79 -1.39 -9.86
N VAL A 63 -8.33 -0.16 -10.09
CA VAL A 63 -8.36 0.89 -9.06
C VAL A 63 -9.81 1.33 -8.86
N ALA A 64 -10.33 1.06 -7.66
CA ALA A 64 -11.71 1.35 -7.27
C ALA A 64 -11.87 2.75 -6.66
N ALA A 65 -10.82 3.24 -6.00
CA ALA A 65 -10.72 4.63 -5.56
C ALA A 65 -9.24 5.02 -5.50
N ARG A 66 -8.93 6.24 -5.93
CA ARG A 66 -7.62 6.88 -5.74
C ARG A 66 -7.80 8.08 -4.82
N ILE A 67 -7.17 8.04 -3.65
CA ILE A 67 -7.28 9.09 -2.64
C ILE A 67 -5.97 9.85 -2.55
N ILE A 68 -6.05 11.18 -2.56
CA ILE A 68 -4.90 12.08 -2.38
C ILE A 68 -5.00 12.71 -0.98
N LEU A 69 -3.99 12.45 -0.14
CA LEU A 69 -3.91 12.94 1.24
C LEU A 69 -2.68 13.83 1.43
N PRO A 70 -2.79 14.97 2.12
CA PRO A 70 -1.63 15.67 2.66
C PRO A 70 -0.84 14.78 3.65
N PRO A 71 0.49 14.93 3.80
CA PRO A 71 1.31 14.14 4.70
C PRO A 71 0.81 14.11 6.15
N VAL A 72 0.38 15.27 6.67
CA VAL A 72 -0.18 15.35 8.03
C VAL A 72 -1.41 14.46 8.15
N VAL A 73 -2.29 14.46 7.14
CA VAL A 73 -3.54 13.70 7.14
C VAL A 73 -3.27 12.20 6.99
N ALA A 74 -2.29 11.81 6.17
CA ALA A 74 -1.87 10.40 6.05
C ALA A 74 -1.38 9.83 7.38
N ASN A 75 -0.57 10.59 8.13
CA ASN A 75 -0.13 10.21 9.47
C ASN A 75 -1.30 10.08 10.45
N GLN A 76 -2.21 11.05 10.46
CA GLN A 76 -3.41 10.99 11.30
C GLN A 76 -4.31 9.81 10.95
N PHE A 77 -4.40 9.46 9.66
CA PHE A 77 -5.16 8.30 9.20
C PHE A 77 -4.56 6.99 9.73
N VAL A 78 -3.23 6.83 9.74
CA VAL A 78 -2.56 5.67 10.35
C VAL A 78 -2.90 5.54 11.83
N LEU A 79 -2.77 6.62 12.60
CA LEU A 79 -3.08 6.61 14.03
C LEU A 79 -4.56 6.29 14.30
N ALA A 80 -5.46 6.86 13.48
CA ALA A 80 -6.89 6.57 13.57
C ALA A 80 -7.19 5.09 13.25
N LEU A 81 -6.50 4.52 12.26
CA LEU A 81 -6.66 3.13 11.86
C LEU A 81 -6.19 2.16 12.93
N GLU A 82 -5.09 2.46 13.62
CA GLU A 82 -4.63 1.70 14.79
C GLU A 82 -5.67 1.69 15.90
N GLN A 83 -6.21 2.87 16.24
CA GLN A 83 -7.24 2.99 17.27
C GLN A 83 -8.53 2.26 16.88
N ALA A 84 -8.91 2.31 15.60
CA ALA A 84 -10.08 1.62 15.10
C ALA A 84 -9.91 0.09 15.15
N LEU A 85 -8.72 -0.42 14.85
CA LEU A 85 -8.39 -1.85 14.99
C LEU A 85 -8.44 -2.31 16.45
N GLU A 86 -7.94 -1.50 17.38
CA GLU A 86 -8.02 -1.84 18.80
C GLU A 86 -9.46 -1.83 19.32
N LYS A 87 -10.27 -0.83 18.91
CA LYS A 87 -11.71 -0.78 19.22
C LYS A 87 -12.46 -1.98 18.66
N TYR A 88 -12.14 -2.37 17.43
CA TYR A 88 -12.66 -3.60 16.82
C TYR A 88 -12.30 -4.81 17.69
N ARG A 89 -11.04 -4.94 18.11
CA ARG A 89 -10.56 -6.08 18.90
C ARG A 89 -11.28 -6.19 20.24
N VAL A 90 -11.50 -5.07 20.91
CA VAL A 90 -12.27 -5.00 22.16
C VAL A 90 -13.73 -5.42 21.96
N SER A 91 -14.32 -5.06 20.81
CA SER A 91 -15.75 -5.28 20.54
C SER A 91 -16.07 -6.68 19.98
N PHE A 92 -15.19 -7.21 19.12
CA PHE A 92 -15.44 -8.42 18.31
C PHE A 92 -14.40 -9.53 18.49
N GLY A 93 -13.33 -9.27 19.24
CA GLY A 93 -12.21 -10.20 19.42
C GLY A 93 -11.19 -10.14 18.28
N HIS A 94 -10.43 -11.22 18.11
CA HIS A 94 -9.36 -11.27 17.12
C HIS A 94 -9.91 -11.27 15.70
N LEU A 95 -9.19 -10.62 14.77
CA LEU A 95 -9.54 -10.63 13.36
C LEU A 95 -9.51 -12.07 12.83
N PRO A 96 -10.54 -12.50 12.08
CA PRO A 96 -10.53 -13.82 11.48
C PRO A 96 -9.35 -13.96 10.52
N HIS A 97 -8.71 -15.12 10.52
CA HIS A 97 -7.60 -15.39 9.62
C HIS A 97 -8.13 -15.42 8.19
N GLN A 98 -7.50 -14.66 7.29
CA GLN A 98 -7.82 -14.76 5.89
C GLN A 98 -7.39 -16.15 5.37
N PRO A 99 -8.20 -16.85 4.56
CA PRO A 99 -7.73 -18.04 3.87
C PRO A 99 -6.50 -17.68 3.03
N GLN A 100 -5.34 -18.17 3.41
CA GLN A 100 -4.13 -18.01 2.62
C GLN A 100 -4.29 -18.87 1.36
N PRO A 101 -3.99 -18.35 0.15
CA PRO A 101 -3.96 -19.18 -1.05
C PRO A 101 -3.05 -20.40 -0.78
N PRO A 102 -3.42 -21.61 -1.25
CA PRO A 102 -2.55 -22.78 -1.11
C PRO A 102 -1.18 -22.42 -1.67
N GLN A 103 -0.15 -22.41 -0.83
CA GLN A 103 1.20 -22.25 -1.33
C GLN A 103 1.54 -23.46 -2.20
N PRO A 104 2.20 -23.28 -3.35
CA PRO A 104 2.68 -24.41 -4.13
C PRO A 104 3.58 -25.27 -3.23
N VAL A 105 3.14 -26.49 -2.93
CA VAL A 105 3.97 -27.49 -2.28
C VAL A 105 5.13 -27.79 -3.22
N GLU A 106 6.31 -27.30 -2.90
CA GLU A 106 7.55 -27.68 -3.57
C GLU A 106 7.80 -29.15 -3.23
N ASN A 107 7.49 -30.04 -4.18
CA ASN A 107 7.70 -31.47 -4.03
C ASN A 107 9.20 -31.73 -3.78
N PRO A 108 9.60 -32.36 -2.65
CA PRO A 108 10.95 -32.88 -2.52
C PRO A 108 11.12 -34.00 -3.54
N GLY A 109 12.01 -33.79 -4.51
CA GLY A 109 12.31 -34.76 -5.54
C GLY A 109 12.63 -36.13 -4.95
N LEU A 110 11.86 -37.14 -5.37
CA LEU A 110 12.23 -38.54 -5.30
C LEU A 110 13.47 -38.74 -6.18
N GLY A 111 14.60 -39.12 -5.58
CA GLY A 111 15.85 -39.39 -6.27
C GLY A 111 16.66 -40.48 -5.59
N SER A 112 16.29 -41.73 -5.88
CA SER A 112 17.12 -42.93 -5.97
C SER A 112 18.07 -43.28 -4.82
N SER A 113 17.67 -44.28 -4.04
CA SER A 113 18.56 -45.32 -3.54
C SER A 113 19.28 -46.01 -4.70
N ASP A 114 20.61 -46.03 -4.69
CA ASP A 114 21.36 -47.24 -5.01
C ASP A 114 22.76 -47.19 -4.39
N ALA A 115 23.05 -48.23 -3.63
CA ALA A 115 24.30 -48.47 -2.95
C ALA A 115 25.24 -49.25 -3.87
N ASN A 116 26.42 -48.71 -4.20
CA ASN A 116 27.60 -49.53 -4.49
C ASN A 116 28.90 -48.70 -4.56
N ASP A 117 29.89 -48.99 -3.71
CA ASP A 117 31.34 -48.85 -3.96
C ASP A 117 32.09 -49.59 -2.83
N GLY A 118 33.15 -50.40 -2.99
CA GLY A 118 34.03 -50.83 -4.09
C GLY A 118 34.70 -52.18 -3.69
N PRO A 119 35.91 -52.63 -4.15
CA PRO A 119 37.08 -51.79 -4.49
C PRO A 119 38.09 -52.27 -5.59
N LYS A 120 39.03 -51.36 -5.95
CA LYS A 120 40.45 -51.52 -6.43
C LYS A 120 40.78 -52.09 -7.84
N GLY A 121 41.69 -51.39 -8.56
CA GLY A 121 42.51 -51.95 -9.65
C GLY A 121 43.36 -50.92 -10.42
N HIS A 122 44.62 -51.24 -10.75
CA HIS A 122 45.72 -50.33 -11.12
C HIS A 122 45.95 -50.06 -12.62
N ALA A 123 46.60 -48.90 -12.89
CA ALA A 123 47.72 -48.61 -13.84
C ALA A 123 47.58 -48.74 -15.38
N ALA A 124 47.86 -47.63 -16.10
CA ALA A 124 49.04 -47.40 -16.99
C ALA A 124 48.80 -46.32 -18.09
N THR A 125 49.77 -45.42 -18.27
CA THR A 125 49.98 -44.39 -19.33
C THR A 125 50.81 -44.97 -20.52
N PRO A 126 51.08 -44.33 -21.70
CA PRO A 126 51.39 -42.88 -21.89
C PRO A 126 51.19 -42.17 -23.29
N LYS A 127 51.52 -40.85 -23.32
CA LYS A 127 51.88 -39.92 -24.45
C LYS A 127 50.73 -39.41 -25.36
N GLU A 128 50.57 -38.12 -25.68
CA GLU A 128 51.51 -37.11 -26.22
C GLU A 128 50.96 -35.65 -26.10
N LYS A 129 51.83 -34.61 -26.15
CA LYS A 129 51.55 -33.15 -26.13
C LYS A 129 52.21 -32.52 -27.39
N PRO A 130 51.79 -31.36 -27.97
CA PRO A 130 52.10 -30.02 -27.41
C PRO A 130 51.00 -28.93 -27.64
N GLN A 131 50.70 -28.07 -26.64
CA GLN A 131 51.00 -26.61 -26.56
C GLN A 131 49.95 -25.63 -27.14
N SER A 132 49.38 -24.77 -26.28
CA SER A 132 49.48 -23.28 -26.30
C SER A 132 48.71 -22.73 -25.07
N ALA A 133 49.37 -22.34 -23.99
CA ALA A 133 49.80 -20.97 -23.63
C ALA A 133 48.66 -20.08 -23.05
N GLY A 134 48.69 -19.85 -21.73
CA GLY A 134 47.92 -18.83 -21.02
C GLY A 134 47.62 -19.17 -19.54
N THR A 135 48.30 -18.51 -18.60
CA THR A 135 48.05 -18.49 -17.13
C THR A 135 48.12 -17.03 -16.67
N PRO A 136 47.71 -16.64 -15.43
CA PRO A 136 47.01 -17.36 -14.35
C PRO A 136 45.85 -16.54 -13.71
N HIS A 137 45.28 -17.07 -12.61
CA HIS A 137 44.54 -16.44 -11.49
C HIS A 137 43.19 -17.15 -11.25
N ALA A 138 43.10 -18.07 -10.29
CA ALA A 138 43.03 -17.90 -8.82
C ALA A 138 41.60 -18.19 -8.36
N SER A 139 41.46 -19.31 -7.66
CA SER A 139 40.24 -19.91 -7.12
C SER A 139 39.65 -19.12 -5.95
N THR A 140 38.32 -18.95 -5.94
CA THR A 140 37.52 -18.67 -4.73
C THR A 140 36.07 -19.16 -4.93
N PRO A 141 35.51 -20.05 -4.09
CA PRO A 141 34.07 -20.15 -3.83
C PRO A 141 33.72 -19.44 -2.50
N PRO A 142 32.45 -19.24 -2.08
CA PRO A 142 31.16 -19.22 -2.78
C PRO A 142 30.34 -17.92 -2.46
N SER A 143 29.18 -17.72 -3.08
CA SER A 143 28.14 -16.84 -2.51
C SER A 143 26.74 -17.35 -2.91
N ASN A 144 26.13 -18.14 -2.03
CA ASN A 144 24.69 -18.33 -2.00
C ASN A 144 24.05 -16.97 -1.72
N GLN A 145 23.60 -16.27 -2.77
CA GLN A 145 22.73 -15.13 -2.59
C GLN A 145 21.33 -15.67 -2.27
N THR A 146 21.01 -15.60 -0.98
CA THR A 146 19.65 -15.60 -0.46
C THR A 146 18.89 -14.53 -1.23
N ASN A 147 18.06 -14.94 -2.19
CA ASN A 147 17.26 -14.05 -3.00
C ASN A 147 16.13 -13.51 -2.12
N ALA A 148 16.45 -12.47 -1.32
CA ALA A 148 15.44 -11.66 -0.68
C ALA A 148 14.64 -11.03 -1.82
N ALA A 149 13.40 -11.49 -2.01
CA ALA A 149 12.50 -10.99 -3.03
C ALA A 149 12.44 -9.46 -2.94
N GLN A 150 13.13 -8.79 -3.86
CA GLN A 150 13.00 -7.35 -4.01
C GLN A 150 11.54 -7.09 -4.36
N PRO A 151 10.86 -6.15 -3.67
CA PRO A 151 9.51 -5.79 -4.07
C PRO A 151 9.54 -5.36 -5.54
N ALA A 152 8.64 -5.91 -6.35
CA ALA A 152 8.56 -5.57 -7.77
C ALA A 152 8.52 -4.05 -7.95
N PRO A 153 9.16 -3.50 -9.01
CA PRO A 153 9.03 -2.10 -9.38
C PRO A 153 7.56 -1.66 -9.35
N ILE A 154 7.29 -0.45 -8.83
CA ILE A 154 5.92 0.08 -8.72
C ILE A 154 5.20 0.04 -10.08
N ALA A 155 5.92 0.26 -11.17
CA ALA A 155 5.41 0.18 -12.54
C ALA A 155 4.73 -1.18 -12.83
N ASP A 156 5.36 -2.29 -12.46
CA ASP A 156 4.86 -3.65 -12.69
C ASP A 156 3.52 -3.91 -11.99
N ILE A 157 3.29 -3.23 -10.86
CA ILE A 157 2.02 -3.28 -10.13
C ILE A 157 0.92 -2.61 -10.97
N TYR A 158 1.22 -1.46 -11.57
CA TYR A 158 0.27 -0.69 -12.37
C TYR A 158 0.01 -1.26 -13.76
N ASP A 159 0.97 -1.95 -14.37
CA ASP A 159 0.80 -2.60 -15.68
C ASP A 159 -0.36 -3.60 -15.68
N ASN A 160 -0.64 -4.20 -14.53
CA ASN A 160 -1.71 -5.17 -14.33
C ASN A 160 -3.01 -4.57 -13.76
N LEU A 161 -3.04 -3.25 -13.58
CA LEU A 161 -4.17 -2.51 -13.03
C LEU A 161 -4.87 -1.68 -14.11
N LYS A 162 -6.16 -1.89 -14.25
CA LYS A 162 -7.02 -0.94 -14.96
C LYS A 162 -7.23 0.29 -14.08
N LEU A 163 -6.69 1.41 -14.51
CA LEU A 163 -6.94 2.73 -13.93
C LEU A 163 -7.79 3.56 -14.92
N PRO A 164 -9.08 3.77 -14.62
CA PRO A 164 -9.94 4.64 -15.41
C PRO A 164 -9.45 6.08 -15.49
N ASP A 165 -9.65 6.73 -16.64
CA ASP A 165 -9.20 8.10 -16.92
C ASP A 165 -9.74 9.13 -15.93
N ASP A 166 -11.00 8.98 -15.50
CA ASP A 166 -11.65 9.82 -14.51
C ASP A 166 -11.03 9.71 -13.11
N MET A 167 -10.27 8.64 -12.84
CA MET A 167 -9.56 8.41 -11.58
C MET A 167 -8.06 8.72 -11.65
N LEU A 168 -7.52 9.13 -12.80
CA LEU A 168 -6.08 9.44 -12.92
C LEU A 168 -5.61 10.47 -11.89
N GLY A 169 -6.41 11.54 -11.69
CA GLY A 169 -6.13 12.60 -10.71
C GLY A 169 -6.54 12.29 -9.27
N GLY A 170 -7.34 11.24 -9.07
CA GLY A 170 -7.88 10.89 -7.75
C GLY A 170 -8.84 11.93 -7.16
N VAL A 171 -9.24 11.68 -5.91
CA VAL A 171 -10.01 12.62 -5.10
C VAL A 171 -9.21 13.07 -3.89
N TYR A 172 -9.24 14.36 -3.60
CA TYR A 172 -8.59 14.93 -2.42
C TYR A 172 -9.39 14.65 -1.14
N ALA A 173 -8.68 14.42 -0.04
CA ALA A 173 -9.26 14.46 1.30
C ALA A 173 -8.26 15.04 2.31
N ASN A 174 -8.75 15.92 3.17
CA ASN A 174 -8.00 16.46 4.31
C ASN A 174 -8.40 15.83 5.64
N MET A 175 -9.35 14.89 5.62
CA MET A 175 -9.78 14.14 6.78
C MET A 175 -10.26 12.75 6.37
N ALA A 176 -10.12 11.78 7.27
CA ALA A 176 -10.70 10.46 7.13
C ALA A 176 -11.46 10.09 8.40
N SER A 177 -12.67 9.53 8.24
CA SER A 177 -13.41 8.92 9.33
C SER A 177 -13.43 7.40 9.15
N ILE A 178 -13.35 6.66 10.26
CA ILE A 178 -13.31 5.21 10.26
C ILE A 178 -14.45 4.69 11.13
N SER A 179 -15.28 3.84 10.55
CA SER A 179 -16.26 3.04 11.27
C SER A 179 -16.09 1.57 10.91
N HIS A 180 -16.60 0.67 11.74
CA HIS A 180 -16.47 -0.77 11.49
C HIS A 180 -17.67 -1.54 12.05
N THR A 181 -17.93 -2.69 11.46
CA THR A 181 -18.80 -3.75 11.98
C THR A 181 -17.93 -4.92 12.43
N GLY A 182 -18.53 -6.08 12.73
CA GLY A 182 -17.79 -7.32 12.98
C GLY A 182 -17.15 -7.94 11.73
N SER A 183 -17.41 -7.42 10.52
CA SER A 183 -16.91 -8.03 9.28
C SER A 183 -16.16 -7.04 8.37
N GLU A 184 -16.42 -5.75 8.48
CA GLU A 184 -15.94 -4.75 7.53
C GLU A 184 -15.57 -3.44 8.22
N PHE A 185 -14.62 -2.73 7.64
CA PHE A 185 -14.29 -1.34 7.94
C PHE A 185 -14.78 -0.45 6.80
N CYS A 186 -15.27 0.74 7.17
CA CYS A 186 -15.68 1.79 6.26
C CYS A 186 -14.81 3.02 6.49
N PHE A 187 -14.19 3.50 5.42
CA PHE A 187 -13.35 4.69 5.38
C PHE A 187 -14.09 5.78 4.60
N ASP A 188 -14.49 6.84 5.30
CA ASP A 188 -15.05 8.03 4.69
C ASP A 188 -13.95 9.08 4.57
N PHE A 189 -13.48 9.30 3.34
CA PHE A 189 -12.55 10.35 2.99
C PHE A 189 -13.32 11.63 2.72
N ILE A 190 -12.93 12.69 3.40
CA ILE A 190 -13.72 13.91 3.50
C ILE A 190 -12.86 15.10 3.09
N ALA A 191 -13.42 15.93 2.22
CA ALA A 191 -12.94 17.26 1.94
C ALA A 191 -13.71 18.26 2.83
N GLN A 192 -13.03 18.82 3.81
CA GLN A 192 -13.55 19.85 4.69
C GLN A 192 -13.31 21.23 4.07
N PHE A 193 -14.19 21.61 3.16
CA PHE A 193 -14.19 22.94 2.53
C PHE A 193 -15.45 23.72 2.91
N PHE A 194 -15.33 25.04 2.98
CA PHE A 194 -16.49 25.93 3.09
C PHE A 194 -17.25 25.93 1.75
N PRO A 195 -18.59 26.04 1.74
CA PRO A 195 -19.51 26.23 2.89
C PRO A 195 -19.88 24.93 3.62
N ARG A 196 -19.57 23.77 3.05
CA ARG A 196 -20.01 22.47 3.57
C ARG A 196 -18.97 21.41 3.23
N SER A 197 -18.49 20.69 4.26
CA SER A 197 -17.71 19.48 4.06
C SER A 197 -18.49 18.43 3.27
N ALA A 198 -17.78 17.66 2.45
CA ALA A 198 -18.35 16.55 1.68
C ALA A 198 -17.48 15.30 1.77
N VAL A 199 -18.12 14.14 1.81
CA VAL A 199 -17.44 12.85 1.59
C VAL A 199 -17.08 12.75 0.12
N THR A 200 -15.78 12.69 -0.18
CA THR A 200 -15.25 12.60 -1.56
C THR A 200 -15.05 11.15 -1.99
N ALA A 201 -14.84 10.24 -1.05
CA ALA A 201 -14.88 8.80 -1.29
C ALA A 201 -15.32 8.04 -0.05
N ARG A 202 -16.01 6.93 -0.28
CA ARG A 202 -16.39 5.96 0.73
C ARG A 202 -15.87 4.60 0.31
N VAL A 203 -14.98 4.02 1.10
CA VAL A 203 -14.31 2.75 0.79
C VAL A 203 -14.59 1.74 1.88
N TYR A 204 -15.04 0.56 1.48
CA TYR A 204 -15.27 -0.58 2.35
C TYR A 204 -14.16 -1.60 2.18
N MET A 205 -13.72 -2.20 3.27
CA MET A 205 -12.70 -3.25 3.27
C MET A 205 -13.05 -4.32 4.31
N ALA A 206 -12.90 -5.59 3.95
CA ALA A 206 -13.08 -6.68 4.90
C ALA A 206 -12.10 -6.56 6.08
N ALA A 207 -12.57 -6.77 7.30
CA ALA A 207 -11.78 -6.57 8.51
C ALA A 207 -10.41 -7.30 8.49
N PRO A 208 -10.29 -8.56 8.00
CA PRO A 208 -9.00 -9.25 7.91
C PRO A 208 -7.94 -8.58 7.02
N ARG A 209 -8.35 -7.70 6.09
CA ARG A 209 -7.44 -6.99 5.16
C ARG A 209 -6.87 -5.71 5.76
N VAL A 210 -7.50 -5.17 6.80
CA VAL A 210 -7.16 -3.87 7.38
C VAL A 210 -5.77 -3.84 8.04
N PRO A 211 -5.27 -4.91 8.69
CA PRO A 211 -3.90 -4.94 9.18
C PRO A 211 -2.85 -4.77 8.08
N GLU A 212 -3.07 -5.39 6.92
CA GLU A 212 -2.16 -5.26 5.77
C GLU A 212 -2.15 -3.81 5.24
N LEU A 213 -3.33 -3.18 5.16
CA LEU A 213 -3.45 -1.75 4.84
C LEU A 213 -2.63 -0.89 5.82
N LEU A 214 -2.79 -1.12 7.13
CA LEU A 214 -2.05 -0.38 8.15
C LEU A 214 -0.54 -0.57 8.00
N SER A 215 -0.08 -1.80 7.79
CA SER A 215 1.35 -2.09 7.58
C SER A 215 1.90 -1.43 6.32
N SER A 216 1.13 -1.41 5.23
CA SER A 216 1.51 -0.75 3.97
C SER A 216 1.64 0.77 4.16
N LEU A 217 0.67 1.40 4.82
CA LEU A 217 0.70 2.83 5.14
C LEU A 217 1.91 3.19 6.01
N LYS A 218 2.14 2.44 7.10
CA LYS A 218 3.30 2.66 7.98
C LYS A 218 4.62 2.56 7.22
N ARG A 219 4.78 1.52 6.41
CA ARG A 219 5.98 1.33 5.60
C ARG A 219 6.21 2.51 4.66
N SER A 220 5.16 2.97 3.97
CA SER A 220 5.27 4.09 3.04
C SER A 220 5.62 5.40 3.74
N ILE A 221 5.12 5.61 4.96
CA ILE A 221 5.38 6.84 5.74
C ILE A 221 6.79 6.83 6.34
N SER A 222 7.26 5.67 6.83
CA SER A 222 8.60 5.53 7.42
C SER A 222 9.73 5.43 6.41
N ALA A 223 9.43 5.30 5.11
CA ALA A 223 10.43 5.26 4.04
C ALA A 223 11.01 6.66 3.69
N ASN A 224 10.66 7.68 4.46
CA ASN A 224 11.03 9.09 4.28
C ASN A 224 12.07 9.52 5.32
#